data_AF-A0A9X0AMR8-F1
#
_entry.id   AF-A0A9X0AMR8-F1
#
_cell.length_a   1.000
_cell.length_b   1.000
_cell.length_c   1.000
_cell.angle_alpha   90.00
_cell.angle_beta   90.00
_cell.angle_gamma   90.00
#
_symmetry.space_group_name_H-M   'P 1'
#
loop_
_entity.id
_entity.type
_entity.pdbx_description
1 polymer ?
#
loop_
_entity_poly.entity_id
_entity_poly.type
_entity_poly.pdbx_seq_one_letter_code
_entity_poly.pdbx_strand_id
1 'polypeptide(L)'
;MYFSKLLLFSAGAITTGLAQQFMVPAPWYVEKISIGNVRHGTGGFWSFNLIDTPTPAPQGLNVTCSYTYQTAYGFALDGYPVDASCSGDSNVTFSLYPDGNHFTFNITHLYGNCGTADSLAPCNDNGTWQFSWDDVMGQEFDVQNNFGQSGSFYRDSISMYPNRAIPSEKCEFC
;
A
#
# COMPACT_ATOMS: atom_id res chain seq x y z
N MET A 1 20.52 45.19 -55.42
CA MET A 1 19.78 43.92 -55.26
C MET A 1 20.47 43.11 -54.17
N TYR A 2 19.92 43.09 -52.96
CA TYR A 2 20.29 42.13 -51.91
C TYR A 2 19.00 41.80 -51.15
N PHE A 3 18.49 40.59 -51.34
CA PHE A 3 17.34 40.06 -50.59
C PHE A 3 17.91 39.16 -49.48
N SER A 4 17.88 39.65 -48.23
CA SER A 4 18.11 38.81 -47.06
C SER A 4 16.83 38.04 -46.74
N LYS A 5 16.87 36.72 -46.91
CA LYS A 5 15.84 35.79 -46.43
C LYS A 5 15.99 35.67 -44.91
N LEU A 6 15.12 36.32 -44.15
CA LEU A 6 14.90 36.02 -42.74
C LEU A 6 14.17 34.67 -42.65
N LEU A 7 14.85 33.64 -42.14
CA LEU A 7 14.24 32.40 -41.70
C LEU A 7 13.49 32.67 -40.39
N LEU A 8 12.17 32.74 -40.46
CA LEU A 8 11.29 32.68 -39.29
C LEU A 8 11.30 31.24 -38.77
N PHE A 9 12.03 31.01 -37.69
CA PHE A 9 11.84 29.82 -36.85
C PHE A 9 10.58 30.06 -36.01
N SER A 10 9.48 29.37 -36.35
CA SER A 10 8.33 29.25 -35.47
C SER A 10 8.73 28.44 -34.24
N ALA A 11 8.89 29.13 -33.11
CA ALA A 11 8.92 28.51 -31.80
C ALA A 11 7.55 27.90 -31.51
N GLY A 12 7.33 26.66 -31.94
CA GLY A 12 6.29 25.81 -31.40
C GLY A 12 6.65 25.50 -29.96
N ALA A 13 6.20 26.34 -29.02
CA ALA A 13 6.20 25.99 -27.61
C ALA A 13 5.23 24.82 -27.43
N ILE A 14 5.78 23.60 -27.40
CA ILE A 14 5.06 22.42 -26.93
C ILE A 14 4.88 22.67 -25.43
N THR A 15 3.76 23.28 -25.06
CA THR A 15 3.30 23.21 -23.69
C THR A 15 2.86 21.77 -23.48
N THR A 16 3.77 20.92 -23.02
CA THR A 16 3.37 19.69 -22.33
C THR A 16 2.68 20.17 -21.07
N GLY A 17 1.37 20.43 -21.17
CA GLY A 17 0.54 20.62 -20.00
C GLY A 17 0.74 19.39 -19.13
N LEU A 18 1.33 19.57 -17.95
CA LEU A 18 1.25 18.58 -16.89
C LEU A 18 -0.25 18.37 -16.67
N ALA A 19 -0.78 17.25 -17.16
CA ALA A 19 -2.17 16.88 -16.95
C ALA A 19 -2.39 16.96 -15.44
N GLN A 20 -3.23 17.89 -15.00
CA GLN A 20 -3.43 18.15 -13.60
C GLN A 20 -4.11 16.92 -12.99
N GLN A 21 -3.39 16.20 -12.14
CA GLN A 21 -3.90 15.03 -11.44
C GLN A 21 -4.62 15.50 -10.17
N PHE A 22 -5.86 15.06 -9.98
CA PHE A 22 -6.59 15.26 -8.74
C PHE A 22 -6.34 14.11 -7.78
N MET A 23 -6.34 14.42 -6.48
CA MET A 23 -6.20 13.43 -5.42
C MET A 23 -7.59 13.15 -4.83
N VAL A 24 -8.11 11.95 -5.05
CA VAL A 24 -9.42 11.51 -4.54
C VAL A 24 -9.21 10.55 -3.36
N PRO A 25 -9.83 10.80 -2.20
CA PRO A 25 -9.76 9.87 -1.07
C PRO A 25 -10.39 8.51 -1.41
N ALA A 26 -9.69 7.44 -1.04
CA ALA A 26 -10.12 6.06 -1.25
C ALA A 26 -10.09 5.26 0.08
N PRO A 27 -10.89 5.65 1.09
CA PRO A 27 -10.76 5.11 2.43
C PRO A 27 -10.95 3.59 2.51
N TRP A 28 -10.06 2.92 3.24
CA TRP A 28 -10.08 1.47 3.46
C TRP A 28 -10.23 1.13 4.94
N TYR A 29 -10.82 -0.03 5.20
CA TYR A 29 -10.88 -0.63 6.51
C TYR A 29 -10.08 -1.92 6.52
N VAL A 30 -9.09 -1.97 7.40
CA VAL A 30 -8.25 -3.17 7.57
C VAL A 30 -8.63 -3.80 8.90
N GLU A 31 -9.04 -5.06 8.86
CA GLU A 31 -9.57 -5.80 10.01
C GLU A 31 -8.72 -7.03 10.34
N LYS A 32 -8.79 -7.44 11.61
CA LYS A 32 -8.22 -8.70 12.11
C LYS A 32 -6.74 -8.84 11.76
N ILE A 33 -5.99 -7.76 11.96
CA ILE A 33 -4.55 -7.74 11.69
C ILE A 33 -3.89 -8.65 12.71
N SER A 34 -3.21 -9.68 12.24
CA SER A 34 -2.52 -10.64 13.06
C SER A 34 -1.15 -10.93 12.49
N ILE A 35 -0.15 -10.87 13.36
CA ILE A 35 1.24 -11.20 13.05
C ILE A 35 1.71 -12.11 14.16
N GLY A 36 2.48 -13.14 13.85
CA GLY A 36 3.05 -13.96 14.90
C GLY A 36 3.88 -15.10 14.36
N ASN A 37 4.37 -15.93 15.27
CA ASN A 37 5.20 -17.07 14.88
C ASN A 37 4.34 -18.29 14.54
N VAL A 38 4.74 -19.03 13.49
CA VAL A 38 4.06 -20.27 13.07
C VAL A 38 4.41 -21.43 14.01
N ARG A 39 5.62 -21.42 14.57
CA ARG A 39 6.12 -22.42 15.52
C ARG A 39 7.07 -21.76 16.52
N HIS A 40 7.29 -22.38 17.67
CA HIS A 40 8.16 -21.90 18.75
C HIS A 40 9.46 -21.24 18.25
N GLY A 41 9.50 -19.91 18.21
CA GLY A 41 10.65 -19.12 17.75
C GLY A 41 11.05 -19.32 16.27
N THR A 42 10.24 -19.97 15.45
CA THR A 42 10.55 -20.23 14.03
C THR A 42 9.35 -20.03 13.12
N GLY A 43 9.58 -19.31 12.03
CA GLY A 43 8.60 -19.02 11.00
C GLY A 43 7.61 -17.95 11.43
N GLY A 44 7.20 -17.09 10.51
CA GLY A 44 6.26 -15.99 10.73
C GLY A 44 5.00 -16.14 9.90
N PHE A 45 3.88 -15.65 10.41
CA PHE A 45 2.65 -15.46 9.67
C PHE A 45 2.16 -14.03 9.83
N TRP A 46 1.51 -13.54 8.77
CA TRP A 46 0.86 -12.24 8.70
C TRP A 46 -0.50 -12.48 8.06
N SER A 47 -1.56 -11.92 8.63
CA SER A 47 -2.91 -12.06 8.11
C SER A 47 -3.74 -10.82 8.43
N PHE A 48 -4.57 -10.39 7.49
CA PHE A 48 -5.59 -9.36 7.69
C PHE A 48 -6.66 -9.44 6.60
N ASN A 49 -7.79 -8.78 6.84
CA ASN A 49 -8.79 -8.52 5.82
C ASN A 49 -8.75 -7.06 5.42
N LEU A 50 -8.88 -6.79 4.13
CA LEU A 50 -8.95 -5.45 3.57
C LEU A 50 -10.30 -5.28 2.89
N ILE A 51 -11.07 -4.32 3.38
CA ILE A 51 -12.40 -4.03 2.91
C ILE A 51 -12.46 -2.56 2.51
N ASP A 52 -13.13 -2.26 1.41
CA ASP A 52 -13.46 -0.89 1.07
C ASP A 52 -14.39 -0.30 2.12
N THR A 53 -14.18 0.96 2.50
CA THR A 53 -15.20 1.62 3.33
C THR A 53 -16.36 2.06 2.44
N PRO A 54 -17.55 2.36 3.01
CA PRO A 54 -18.62 2.97 2.24
C PRO A 54 -18.17 4.32 1.66
N THR A 55 -17.81 4.34 0.39
CA THR A 55 -17.47 5.55 -0.38
C THR A 55 -18.47 5.72 -1.53
N PRO A 56 -18.66 6.94 -2.06
CA PRO A 56 -19.45 7.16 -3.27
C PRO A 56 -18.92 6.44 -4.52
N ALA A 57 -17.66 5.97 -4.49
CA ALA A 57 -17.00 5.23 -5.56
C ALA A 57 -16.34 3.95 -5.00
N PRO A 58 -17.13 2.95 -4.58
CA PRO A 58 -16.60 1.72 -4.03
C PRO A 58 -15.86 0.94 -5.12
N GLN A 59 -14.66 0.48 -4.80
CA GLN A 59 -13.75 -0.29 -5.64
C GLN A 59 -14.05 -1.79 -5.61
N GLY A 60 -14.98 -2.23 -4.74
CA GLY A 60 -15.27 -3.65 -4.55
C GLY A 60 -14.15 -4.41 -3.83
N LEU A 61 -13.29 -3.70 -3.11
CA LEU A 61 -12.18 -4.29 -2.35
C LEU A 61 -12.75 -5.09 -1.16
N ASN A 62 -12.58 -6.41 -1.19
CA ASN A 62 -12.87 -7.31 -0.08
C ASN A 62 -11.95 -8.53 -0.22
N VAL A 63 -10.73 -8.41 0.29
CA VAL A 63 -9.68 -9.40 0.11
C VAL A 63 -9.07 -9.80 1.44
N THR A 64 -8.72 -11.08 1.55
CA THR A 64 -7.88 -11.56 2.65
C THR A 64 -6.44 -11.61 2.17
N CYS A 65 -5.56 -11.03 2.96
CA CYS A 65 -4.13 -11.00 2.71
C CYS A 65 -3.46 -11.86 3.76
N SER A 66 -2.65 -12.82 3.31
CA SER A 66 -1.92 -13.71 4.19
C SER A 66 -0.54 -13.96 3.63
N TYR A 67 0.47 -13.92 4.48
CA TYR A 67 1.84 -14.24 4.14
C TYR A 67 2.43 -15.13 5.22
N THR A 68 3.28 -16.08 4.82
CA THR A 68 4.00 -16.95 5.73
C THR A 68 5.44 -17.05 5.30
N TYR A 69 6.36 -16.99 6.24
CA TYR A 69 7.78 -17.18 6.00
C TYR A 69 8.31 -18.27 6.91
N GLN A 70 8.99 -19.28 6.35
CA GLN A 70 9.33 -20.50 7.10
C GLN A 70 10.55 -20.34 8.02
N THR A 71 11.42 -19.36 7.73
CA THR A 71 12.73 -19.23 8.38
C THR A 71 12.89 -17.89 9.12
N ALA A 72 11.81 -17.31 9.63
CA ALA A 72 11.92 -16.22 10.60
C ALA A 72 12.48 -16.79 11.91
N TYR A 73 13.53 -16.20 12.48
CA TYR A 73 14.19 -16.69 13.71
C TYR A 73 14.02 -15.74 14.91
N GLY A 74 13.69 -14.47 14.66
CA GLY A 74 13.00 -13.61 15.62
C GLY A 74 11.49 -13.67 15.38
N PHE A 75 10.69 -13.25 16.38
CA PHE A 75 9.27 -12.88 16.20
C PHE A 75 9.09 -12.31 14.80
N ALA A 76 8.10 -12.77 14.02
CA ALA A 76 7.84 -12.49 12.60
C ALA A 76 8.28 -11.09 12.07
N LEU A 77 9.60 -10.89 12.03
CA LEU A 77 10.33 -9.65 11.76
C LEU A 77 11.50 -9.97 10.83
N ASP A 78 12.21 -11.08 11.03
CA ASP A 78 13.36 -11.48 10.19
C ASP A 78 12.95 -12.18 8.88
N GLY A 79 11.83 -11.77 8.32
CA GLY A 79 11.23 -12.38 7.13
C GLY A 79 9.91 -11.74 6.76
N TYR A 80 9.79 -10.43 6.98
CA TYR A 80 8.57 -9.70 6.71
C TYR A 80 8.14 -9.74 5.24
N PRO A 81 6.84 -9.60 4.96
CA PRO A 81 6.35 -9.42 3.60
C PRO A 81 6.88 -8.10 3.01
N VAL A 82 7.40 -8.19 1.79
CA VAL A 82 7.69 -7.05 0.90
C VAL A 82 6.94 -7.28 -0.39
N ASP A 83 5.98 -6.40 -0.67
CA ASP A 83 5.08 -6.42 -1.81
C ASP A 83 4.43 -7.80 -2.03
N ALA A 84 4.08 -8.47 -0.92
CA ALA A 84 3.44 -9.77 -0.95
C ALA A 84 2.00 -9.62 -1.46
N SER A 85 1.61 -10.42 -2.46
CA SER A 85 0.25 -10.40 -3.00
C SER A 85 -0.76 -11.00 -2.03
N CYS A 86 -1.98 -10.47 -2.05
CA CYS A 86 -3.11 -11.04 -1.32
C CYS A 86 -3.68 -12.25 -2.07
N SER A 87 -4.17 -13.26 -1.34
CA SER A 87 -4.58 -14.55 -1.92
C SER A 87 -5.88 -14.46 -2.73
N GLY A 88 -6.66 -13.41 -2.55
CA GLY A 88 -7.88 -13.13 -3.34
C GLY A 88 -7.68 -12.17 -4.51
N ASP A 89 -6.58 -11.42 -4.55
CA ASP A 89 -6.30 -10.43 -5.60
C ASP A 89 -4.80 -10.15 -5.70
N SER A 90 -4.19 -10.54 -6.82
CA SER A 90 -2.76 -10.30 -7.08
C SER A 90 -2.41 -8.84 -7.30
N ASN A 91 -3.39 -7.99 -7.56
CA ASN A 91 -3.19 -6.56 -7.72
C ASN A 91 -3.23 -5.80 -6.39
N VAL A 92 -3.55 -6.49 -5.30
CA VAL A 92 -3.37 -5.99 -3.95
C VAL A 92 -2.09 -6.59 -3.39
N THR A 93 -1.12 -5.73 -3.11
CA THR A 93 0.12 -6.11 -2.45
C THR A 93 0.24 -5.44 -1.10
N PHE A 94 0.99 -6.04 -0.19
CA PHE A 94 1.26 -5.46 1.11
C PHE A 94 2.69 -5.71 1.58
N SER A 95 3.15 -4.79 2.42
CA SER A 95 4.45 -4.83 3.06
C SER A 95 4.30 -4.48 4.53
N LEU A 96 5.02 -5.16 5.42
CA LEU A 96 5.06 -4.79 6.83
C LEU A 96 6.46 -4.95 7.39
N TYR A 97 7.23 -3.88 7.48
CA TYR A 97 8.64 -3.96 7.83
C TYR A 97 9.01 -3.00 8.97
N PRO A 98 10.05 -3.33 9.75
CA PRO A 98 10.62 -2.39 10.71
C PRO A 98 11.24 -1.19 9.95
N ASP A 99 10.90 0.01 10.38
CA ASP A 99 11.39 1.27 9.82
C ASP A 99 11.83 2.20 10.96
N GLY A 100 13.12 2.16 11.28
CA GLY A 100 13.68 2.91 12.40
C GLY A 100 13.02 2.56 13.74
N ASN A 101 12.20 3.47 14.27
CA ASN A 101 11.53 3.36 15.57
C ASN A 101 10.05 2.95 15.49
N HIS A 102 9.60 2.41 14.36
CA HIS A 102 8.24 1.92 14.18
C HIS A 102 8.20 0.76 13.18
N PHE A 103 7.02 0.21 12.95
CA PHE A 103 6.73 -0.69 11.84
C PHE A 103 5.87 0.02 10.81
N THR A 104 6.30 -0.02 9.57
CA THR A 104 5.57 0.56 8.44
C THR A 104 4.76 -0.54 7.76
N PHE A 105 3.44 -0.36 7.76
CA PHE A 105 2.48 -1.21 7.08
C PHE A 105 1.97 -0.50 5.83
N ASN A 106 2.30 -1.03 4.65
CA ASN A 106 1.88 -0.50 3.37
C ASN A 106 0.96 -1.49 2.66
N ILE A 107 -0.05 -0.96 1.99
CA ILE A 107 -0.95 -1.70 1.11
C ILE A 107 -1.04 -0.92 -0.20
N THR A 108 -0.80 -1.59 -1.31
CA THR A 108 -0.95 -1.04 -2.66
C THR A 108 -2.05 -1.80 -3.38
N HIS A 109 -2.95 -1.07 -4.04
CA HIS A 109 -3.97 -1.65 -4.91
C HIS A 109 -3.87 -1.05 -6.31
N LEU A 110 -3.61 -1.91 -7.29
CA LEU A 110 -3.54 -1.54 -8.70
C LEU A 110 -4.79 -2.01 -9.45
N TYR A 111 -5.52 -1.12 -10.10
CA TYR A 111 -6.74 -1.56 -10.79
C TYR A 111 -7.20 -0.57 -11.86
N GLY A 112 -8.12 -1.00 -12.72
CA GLY A 112 -8.72 -0.14 -13.73
C GLY A 112 -7.69 0.60 -14.60
N ASN A 113 -8.04 1.81 -15.03
CA ASN A 113 -7.16 2.67 -15.82
C ASN A 113 -7.33 4.13 -15.41
N CYS A 114 -6.35 4.67 -14.70
CA CYS A 114 -6.21 6.09 -14.37
C CYS A 114 -5.17 6.79 -15.26
N GLY A 115 -4.75 6.17 -16.36
CA GLY A 115 -3.95 6.81 -17.40
C GLY A 115 -4.76 7.70 -18.33
N THR A 116 -4.09 8.40 -19.24
CA THR A 116 -4.73 9.17 -20.33
C THR A 116 -4.98 8.26 -21.55
N ALA A 117 -5.64 8.80 -22.58
CA ALA A 117 -5.81 8.07 -23.85
C ALA A 117 -4.47 7.68 -24.50
N ASP A 118 -3.44 8.51 -24.32
CA ASP A 118 -2.11 8.32 -24.90
C ASP A 118 -1.15 7.50 -24.00
N SER A 119 -1.51 7.27 -22.74
CA SER A 119 -0.70 6.52 -21.79
C SER A 119 -1.59 5.76 -20.81
N LEU A 120 -1.80 4.47 -21.08
CA LEU A 120 -2.56 3.58 -20.21
C LEU A 120 -1.75 3.29 -18.94
N ALA A 121 -2.31 3.61 -17.79
CA ALA A 121 -1.73 3.33 -16.48
C ALA A 121 -2.82 2.88 -15.51
N PRO A 122 -2.58 1.86 -14.68
CA PRO A 122 -3.55 1.48 -13.66
C PRO A 122 -3.75 2.61 -12.65
N CYS A 123 -4.94 2.68 -12.07
CA CYS A 123 -5.13 3.42 -10.83
C CYS A 123 -4.25 2.78 -9.75
N ASN A 124 -3.61 3.62 -8.95
CA ASN A 124 -2.73 3.20 -7.88
C ASN A 124 -3.16 3.90 -6.60
N ASP A 125 -3.69 3.10 -5.68
CA ASP A 125 -4.04 3.55 -4.34
C ASP A 125 -3.00 2.96 -3.38
N ASN A 126 -2.39 3.80 -2.54
CA ASN A 126 -1.38 3.38 -1.57
C ASN A 126 -1.76 3.86 -0.16
N GLY A 127 -2.01 2.91 0.73
CA GLY A 127 -2.33 3.14 2.13
C GLY A 127 -1.13 2.79 3.00
N THR A 128 -0.71 3.74 3.85
CA THR A 128 0.36 3.54 4.82
C THR A 128 -0.17 3.73 6.23
N TRP A 129 0.24 2.84 7.13
CA TRP A 129 0.01 2.94 8.56
C TRP A 129 1.28 2.63 9.33
N GLN A 130 1.44 3.25 10.50
CA GLN A 130 2.58 3.01 11.37
C GLN A 130 2.12 2.39 12.68
N PHE A 131 2.75 1.28 13.08
CA PHE A 131 2.61 0.71 14.41
C PHE A 131 3.85 1.05 15.22
N SER A 132 3.69 1.37 16.51
CA SER A 132 4.86 1.57 17.36
C SER A 132 5.58 0.24 17.59
N TRP A 133 6.87 0.31 17.95
CA TRP A 133 7.60 -0.89 18.40
C TRP A 133 6.88 -1.57 19.56
N ASP A 134 6.34 -0.80 20.51
CA ASP A 134 5.61 -1.36 21.66
C ASP A 134 4.28 -1.99 21.26
N ASP A 135 3.60 -1.52 20.22
CA ASP A 135 2.39 -2.18 19.73
C ASP A 135 2.72 -3.58 19.22
N VAL A 136 3.76 -3.71 18.39
CA VAL A 136 4.11 -4.95 17.70
C VAL A 136 4.93 -5.90 18.59
N MET A 137 5.83 -5.36 19.41
CA MET A 137 6.73 -6.10 20.30
C MET A 137 6.35 -6.07 21.78
N GLY A 138 5.35 -5.27 22.20
CA GLY A 138 5.01 -5.13 23.61
C GLY A 138 4.53 -6.44 24.25
N GLN A 139 4.08 -7.40 23.44
CA GLN A 139 3.72 -8.75 23.90
C GLN A 139 4.89 -9.75 23.86
N GLU A 140 6.00 -9.39 23.21
CA GLU A 140 7.17 -10.25 23.09
C GLU A 140 7.99 -10.32 24.41
N PHE A 141 7.89 -9.28 25.24
CA PHE A 141 8.66 -9.15 26.49
C PHE A 141 7.89 -9.52 27.77
N ASP A 142 6.66 -10.03 27.66
CA ASP A 142 5.94 -10.57 28.82
C ASP A 142 6.61 -11.89 29.29
N VAL A 143 6.74 -12.09 30.59
CA VAL A 143 7.21 -13.33 31.24
C VAL A 143 6.46 -14.58 30.78
N GLN A 144 5.28 -14.42 30.18
CA GLN A 144 4.50 -15.49 29.56
C GLN A 144 4.97 -15.88 28.13
N ASN A 145 5.77 -15.07 27.44
CA ASN A 145 6.21 -15.31 26.05
C ASN A 145 7.48 -16.20 25.92
N ASN A 146 7.93 -16.83 27.01
CA ASN A 146 8.97 -17.85 27.00
C ASN A 146 10.22 -17.48 26.15
N PHE A 147 10.73 -16.24 26.28
CA PHE A 147 11.90 -15.72 25.58
C PHE A 147 11.77 -15.65 24.03
N GLY A 148 10.66 -15.09 23.52
CA GLY A 148 10.47 -14.89 22.08
C GLY A 148 10.03 -16.15 21.32
N GLN A 149 9.50 -17.13 22.05
CA GLN A 149 9.04 -18.38 21.45
C GLN A 149 7.59 -18.31 20.95
N SER A 150 6.75 -17.39 21.43
CA SER A 150 5.31 -17.40 21.12
C SER A 150 4.66 -16.01 21.09
N GLY A 151 5.28 -15.02 20.46
CA GLY A 151 4.62 -13.75 20.29
C GLY A 151 3.54 -13.82 19.24
N SER A 152 2.51 -13.02 19.47
CA SER A 152 1.58 -12.58 18.46
C SER A 152 1.25 -11.11 18.68
N PHE A 153 1.13 -10.36 17.61
CA PHE A 153 0.46 -9.08 17.58
C PHE A 153 -0.94 -9.28 17.02
N TYR A 154 -1.93 -8.69 17.67
CA TYR A 154 -3.29 -8.64 17.16
C TYR A 154 -3.86 -7.23 17.30
N ARG A 155 -4.49 -6.75 16.23
CA ARG A 155 -5.26 -5.51 16.22
C ARG A 155 -6.57 -5.72 15.50
N ASP A 156 -7.66 -5.35 16.16
CA ASP A 156 -9.02 -5.53 15.62
C ASP A 156 -9.21 -4.80 14.29
N SER A 157 -8.81 -3.52 14.23
CA SER A 157 -8.94 -2.74 13.01
C SER A 157 -8.09 -1.47 12.97
N ILE A 158 -7.91 -0.95 11.74
CA ILE A 158 -7.46 0.41 11.43
C ILE A 158 -8.24 0.94 10.22
N SER A 159 -8.40 2.26 10.17
CA SER A 159 -8.88 2.95 8.98
C SER A 159 -7.69 3.58 8.25
N MET A 160 -7.51 3.23 6.98
CA MET A 160 -6.51 3.84 6.10
C MET A 160 -7.21 4.81 5.15
N TYR A 161 -6.53 5.90 4.80
CA TYR A 161 -7.06 6.92 3.89
C TYR A 161 -6.07 7.16 2.74
N PRO A 162 -5.89 6.18 1.84
CA PRO A 162 -5.06 6.38 0.66
C PRO A 162 -5.70 7.44 -0.25
N ASN A 163 -4.84 8.11 -1.02
CA ASN A 163 -5.26 9.07 -2.03
C ASN A 163 -4.95 8.51 -3.41
N ARG A 164 -5.93 8.61 -4.30
CA ARG A 164 -5.80 8.20 -5.70
C ARG A 164 -5.46 9.38 -6.58
N ALA A 165 -4.43 9.25 -7.39
CA ALA A 165 -4.19 10.18 -8.49
C ALA A 165 -5.11 9.83 -9.67
N ILE A 166 -6.03 10.73 -10.04
CA ILE A 166 -6.91 10.60 -11.21
C ILE A 166 -6.65 11.78 -12.17
N PRO A 167 -6.52 11.55 -13.49
CA PRO A 167 -6.48 12.64 -14.46
C PRO A 167 -7.75 13.48 -14.39
N SER A 168 -7.62 14.80 -14.55
CA SER A 168 -8.76 15.73 -14.58
C SER A 168 -9.88 15.32 -15.53
N GLU A 169 -9.53 14.76 -16.69
CA GLU A 169 -10.48 14.29 -17.71
C GLU A 169 -11.36 13.12 -17.27
N LYS A 170 -10.96 12.40 -16.21
CA LYS A 170 -11.68 11.23 -15.68
C LYS A 170 -12.40 11.50 -14.36
N CYS A 171 -12.31 12.71 -13.83
CA CYS A 171 -12.98 13.05 -12.58
C CYS A 171 -14.24 13.87 -12.84
N GLU A 172 -15.41 13.25 -12.69
CA GLU A 172 -16.71 13.93 -12.86
C GLU A 172 -17.10 14.80 -11.66
N PHE A 173 -16.53 14.55 -10.46
CA PHE A 173 -16.89 15.23 -9.21
C PHE A 173 -15.69 15.54 -8.28
N CYS A 174 -14.52 15.77 -8.87
CA CYS A 174 -13.42 16.49 -8.19
C CYS A 174 -13.72 17.99 -8.21
#